data_AF-A0A7S0ERJ6-F1
#
_entry.id   AF-A0A7S0ERJ6-F1
#
_cell.length_a   1.000
_cell.length_b   1.000
_cell.length_c   1.000
_cell.angle_alpha   90.00
_cell.angle_beta   90.00
_cell.angle_gamma   90.00
#
_symmetry.space_group_name_H-M   'P 1'
#
loop_
_entity.id
_entity.type
_entity.pdbx_description
1 polymer ?
#
loop_
_entity_poly.entity_id
_entity_poly.type
_entity_poly.pdbx_seq_one_letter_code
_entity_poly.pdbx_strand_id
1 'polypeptide(L)'
;AADGQKVDSGRVTKILARKGTGKVQLNSAKAGDIVQVAGLQKATVAHTICSLDVEEPLPSVAIDPPTLAMTFCPNDSPLAGKDKLSTKLTSQMIGERLKVEAENNIAIRVAPSEERSEAYDVMGRGELQLGILVENMRREGFELGVCPPQVLYKTGPKGEKLEPIEDVVVEVDDEFSGAVINKLSERKAVMTDMRPAAENGRTRITLECPTRGLLGYRSIFFTDTRGTGIMTRAFKAYEPYKGDLENIRKGVLVSMKSGVATAYSLGKLQPRGEMFIN
;
A
#
# COMPACT_ATOMS: atom_id res chain seq x y z
N ALA A 1 -0.62 10.33 20.31
CA ALA A 1 0.10 9.10 20.72
C ALA A 1 1.34 9.53 21.49
N ALA A 2 1.42 9.15 22.77
CA ALA A 2 2.37 9.62 23.78
C ALA A 2 2.23 11.10 24.26
N ASP A 3 1.15 11.79 23.89
CA ASP A 3 0.85 13.18 24.26
C ASP A 3 0.00 13.31 25.53
N GLY A 4 -0.26 12.20 26.24
CA GLY A 4 -1.11 12.18 27.44
C GLY A 4 -2.60 12.46 27.19
N GLN A 5 -3.00 12.63 25.92
CA GLN A 5 -4.40 12.91 25.60
C GLN A 5 -5.28 11.67 25.77
N LYS A 6 -6.38 11.85 26.50
CA LYS A 6 -7.40 10.82 26.69
C LYS A 6 -8.16 10.57 25.38
N VAL A 7 -7.96 9.39 24.80
CA VAL A 7 -8.57 9.00 23.52
C VAL A 7 -9.98 8.41 23.69
N ASP A 8 -10.15 7.55 24.69
CA ASP A 8 -11.38 6.80 24.95
C ASP A 8 -11.55 6.56 26.45
N SER A 9 -12.78 6.36 26.89
CA SER A 9 -13.07 5.84 28.23
C SER A 9 -14.24 4.87 28.17
N GLY A 10 -14.03 3.67 28.68
CA GLY A 10 -15.02 2.62 28.68
C GLY A 10 -14.80 1.63 29.81
N ARG A 11 -15.76 0.72 29.96
CA ARG A 11 -15.70 -0.35 30.97
C ARG A 11 -15.24 -1.64 30.30
N VAL A 12 -14.28 -2.31 30.91
CA VAL A 12 -13.87 -3.65 30.50
C VAL A 12 -15.03 -4.62 30.72
N THR A 13 -15.50 -5.25 29.66
CA THR A 13 -16.62 -6.21 29.70
C THR A 13 -16.14 -7.65 29.77
N LYS A 14 -15.04 -7.98 29.08
CA LYS A 14 -14.43 -9.31 29.07
C LYS A 14 -12.91 -9.23 28.96
N ILE A 15 -12.24 -10.15 29.63
CA ILE A 15 -10.80 -10.41 29.48
C ILE A 15 -10.67 -11.84 28.96
N LEU A 16 -9.96 -12.02 27.85
CA LEU A 16 -9.77 -13.31 27.20
C LEU A 16 -8.27 -13.59 27.07
N ALA A 17 -7.82 -14.77 27.49
CA ALA A 17 -6.47 -15.24 27.21
C ALA A 17 -6.50 -16.34 26.15
N ARG A 18 -5.44 -16.44 25.34
CA ARG A 18 -5.25 -17.60 24.47
C ARG A 18 -4.61 -18.74 25.26
N LYS A 19 -5.17 -19.94 25.13
CA LYS A 19 -4.59 -21.19 25.63
C LYS A 19 -4.55 -22.19 24.48
N GLY A 20 -3.37 -22.41 23.91
CA GLY A 20 -3.21 -23.14 22.65
C GLY A 20 -3.93 -22.43 21.51
N THR A 21 -4.78 -23.15 20.78
CA THR A 21 -5.63 -22.61 19.70
C THR A 21 -6.94 -22.00 20.19
N GLY A 22 -7.29 -22.22 21.46
CA GLY A 22 -8.54 -21.75 22.06
C GLY A 22 -8.43 -20.40 22.77
N LYS A 23 -9.59 -19.79 23.04
CA LYS A 23 -9.72 -18.61 23.92
C LYS A 23 -10.44 -19.02 25.20
N VAL A 24 -9.95 -18.56 26.35
CA VAL A 24 -10.56 -18.78 27.67
C VAL A 24 -10.84 -17.43 28.31
N GLN A 25 -12.04 -17.26 28.86
CA GLN A 25 -12.39 -16.05 29.60
C GLN A 25 -11.74 -16.07 30.99
N LEU A 26 -11.10 -14.96 31.35
CA LEU A 26 -10.48 -14.75 32.65
C LEU A 26 -11.27 -13.71 33.46
N ASN A 27 -11.24 -13.86 34.78
CA ASN A 27 -11.80 -12.87 35.70
C ASN A 27 -10.83 -11.70 35.95
N SER A 28 -9.52 -11.95 35.87
CA SER A 28 -8.46 -10.95 35.99
C SER A 28 -7.21 -11.39 35.21
N ALA A 29 -6.36 -10.43 34.88
CA ALA A 29 -5.06 -10.64 34.24
C ALA A 29 -3.98 -9.87 35.02
N LYS A 30 -2.74 -10.35 34.97
CA LYS A 30 -1.60 -9.75 35.66
C LYS A 30 -0.56 -9.24 34.67
N ALA A 31 0.42 -8.50 35.17
CA ALA A 31 1.57 -8.07 34.39
C ALA A 31 2.28 -9.30 33.77
N GLY A 32 2.56 -9.23 32.46
CA GLY A 32 3.14 -10.33 31.69
C GLY A 32 2.13 -11.18 30.91
N ASP A 33 0.83 -11.09 31.23
CA ASP A 33 -0.19 -11.84 30.50
C ASP A 33 -0.52 -11.20 29.13
N ILE A 34 -0.61 -12.03 28.09
CA ILE A 34 -1.09 -11.60 26.77
C ILE A 34 -2.59 -11.87 26.68
N VAL A 35 -3.39 -10.81 26.78
CA VAL A 35 -4.85 -10.89 26.82
C VAL A 35 -5.52 -10.02 25.75
N GLN A 36 -6.77 -10.35 25.44
CA GLN A 36 -7.68 -9.52 24.65
C GLN A 36 -8.69 -8.90 25.62
N VAL A 37 -8.87 -7.59 25.51
CA VAL A 37 -9.79 -6.81 26.34
C VAL A 37 -10.93 -6.31 25.47
N ALA A 38 -12.17 -6.54 25.90
CA ALA A 38 -13.37 -6.04 25.22
C ALA A 38 -13.99 -4.86 25.99
N GLY A 39 -14.56 -3.89 25.27
CA GLY A 39 -15.28 -2.74 25.85
C GLY A 39 -14.76 -1.35 25.47
N LEU A 40 -13.73 -1.26 24.63
CA LEU A 40 -13.22 0.00 24.08
C LEU A 40 -13.41 0.01 22.56
N GLN A 41 -13.73 1.17 22.00
CA GLN A 41 -14.05 1.30 20.57
C GLN A 41 -12.95 2.01 19.79
N LYS A 42 -12.28 2.99 20.40
CA LYS A 42 -11.27 3.83 19.71
C LYS A 42 -9.84 3.43 20.06
N ALA A 43 -9.65 2.45 20.95
CA ALA A 43 -8.32 1.96 21.31
C ALA A 43 -7.67 1.28 20.10
N THR A 44 -6.44 1.71 19.75
CA THR A 44 -5.63 1.10 18.68
C THR A 44 -4.33 0.57 19.27
N VAL A 45 -3.50 -0.11 18.47
CA VAL A 45 -2.25 -0.74 18.94
C VAL A 45 -1.22 0.23 19.51
N ALA A 46 -1.34 1.54 19.22
CA ALA A 46 -0.45 2.56 19.74
C ALA A 46 -0.95 3.20 21.05
N HIS A 47 -2.07 2.74 21.61
CA HIS A 47 -2.65 3.31 22.82
C HIS A 47 -2.36 2.46 24.05
N THR A 48 -2.13 3.12 25.19
CA THR A 48 -2.03 2.47 26.49
C THR A 48 -3.41 2.49 27.16
N ILE A 49 -3.93 1.31 27.51
CA ILE A 49 -5.15 1.18 28.31
C ILE A 49 -4.73 1.14 29.78
N CYS A 50 -5.15 2.12 30.57
CA CYS A 50 -4.79 2.27 31.97
C CYS A 50 -6.00 2.69 32.83
N SER A 51 -5.81 2.72 34.16
CA SER A 51 -6.81 3.30 35.07
C SER A 51 -7.01 4.78 34.76
N LEU A 52 -8.18 5.31 35.12
CA LEU A 52 -8.47 6.75 34.97
C LEU A 52 -7.55 7.64 35.81
N ASP A 53 -6.93 7.09 36.86
CA ASP A 53 -5.99 7.80 37.74
C ASP A 53 -4.56 7.86 37.17
N VAL A 54 -4.29 7.16 36.07
CA VAL A 54 -2.97 7.12 35.43
C VAL A 54 -2.97 8.07 34.24
N GLU A 55 -2.18 9.14 34.33
CA GLU A 55 -2.08 10.16 33.27
C GLU A 55 -0.91 9.91 32.32
N GLU A 56 0.08 9.10 32.73
CA GLU A 56 1.28 8.83 31.93
C GLU A 56 1.11 7.54 31.10
N PRO A 57 0.97 7.64 29.76
CA PRO A 57 0.92 6.47 28.90
C PRO A 57 2.31 5.85 28.72
N LEU A 58 2.35 4.55 28.40
CA LEU A 58 3.59 3.91 27.99
C LEU A 58 4.07 4.47 26.63
N PRO A 59 5.40 4.55 26.41
CA PRO A 59 5.95 4.91 25.11
C PRO A 59 5.44 3.95 24.02
N SER A 60 4.86 4.52 22.96
CA SER A 60 4.35 3.75 21.82
C SER A 60 5.15 4.07 20.56
N VAL A 61 5.37 3.06 19.71
CA VAL A 61 5.91 3.28 18.37
C VAL A 61 4.85 3.96 17.51
N ALA A 62 5.21 5.06 16.84
CA ALA A 62 4.32 5.73 15.91
C ALA A 62 4.01 4.81 14.72
N ILE A 63 2.74 4.78 14.34
CA ILE A 63 2.26 4.01 13.18
C ILE A 63 2.52 4.85 11.94
N ASP A 64 3.29 4.33 10.97
CA ASP A 64 3.51 5.06 9.73
C ASP A 64 2.17 5.41 9.06
N PRO A 65 2.04 6.66 8.57
CA PRO A 65 0.85 7.10 7.87
C PRO A 65 0.73 6.36 6.53
N PRO A 66 -0.49 6.27 5.96
CA PRO A 66 -0.63 5.87 4.58
C PRO A 66 0.04 6.91 3.66
N THR A 67 0.76 6.44 2.65
CA THR A 67 1.52 7.25 1.68
C THR A 67 0.92 7.18 0.28
N LEU A 68 0.07 6.18 0.03
CA LEU A 68 -0.59 5.94 -1.24
C LEU A 68 -2.11 5.87 -1.07
N ALA A 69 -2.84 6.26 -2.10
CA ALA A 69 -4.27 6.07 -2.23
C ALA A 69 -4.60 5.41 -3.57
N MET A 70 -5.60 4.54 -3.56
CA MET A 70 -6.12 3.89 -4.75
C MET A 70 -7.63 3.83 -4.66
N THR A 71 -8.32 4.21 -5.73
CA THR A 71 -9.78 4.19 -5.80
C THR A 71 -10.26 2.81 -6.23
N PHE A 72 -11.19 2.25 -5.45
CA PHE A 72 -11.87 0.98 -5.71
C PHE A 72 -13.31 1.30 -6.11
N CYS A 73 -13.76 0.76 -7.24
CA CYS A 73 -15.10 1.02 -7.76
C CYS A 73 -15.77 -0.29 -8.22
N PRO A 74 -17.11 -0.31 -8.30
CA PRO A 74 -17.83 -1.36 -9.01
C PRO A 74 -17.33 -1.48 -10.46
N ASN A 75 -17.39 -2.69 -11.01
CA ASN A 75 -17.12 -2.88 -12.43
C ASN A 75 -18.30 -2.36 -13.26
N ASP A 76 -18.09 -1.26 -13.97
CA ASP A 76 -19.05 -0.66 -14.91
C ASP A 76 -18.74 -0.97 -16.38
N SER A 77 -17.82 -1.91 -16.64
CA SER A 77 -17.47 -2.32 -17.99
C SER A 77 -18.54 -3.20 -18.67
N PRO A 78 -18.52 -3.34 -20.01
CA PRO A 78 -19.40 -4.27 -20.73
C PRO A 78 -19.21 -5.75 -20.38
N LEU A 79 -18.22 -6.09 -19.55
CA LEU A 79 -17.94 -7.44 -19.07
C LEU A 79 -18.41 -7.68 -17.63
N ALA A 80 -19.04 -6.67 -17.00
CA ALA A 80 -19.55 -6.76 -15.64
C ALA A 80 -20.42 -8.01 -15.44
N GLY A 81 -20.06 -8.84 -14.46
CA GLY A 81 -20.81 -10.03 -14.05
C GLY A 81 -20.78 -11.19 -15.02
N LYS A 82 -19.86 -11.19 -16.00
CA LYS A 82 -19.69 -12.30 -16.95
C LYS A 82 -18.74 -13.38 -16.46
N ASP A 83 -17.89 -13.07 -15.48
CA ASP A 83 -17.05 -14.08 -14.84
C ASP A 83 -17.92 -14.94 -13.92
N LYS A 84 -17.92 -16.26 -14.15
CA LYS A 84 -18.71 -17.22 -13.38
C LYS A 84 -18.22 -17.38 -11.94
N LEU A 85 -16.99 -16.94 -11.64
CA LEU A 85 -16.42 -16.93 -10.30
C LEU A 85 -16.76 -15.65 -9.52
N SER A 86 -17.19 -14.60 -10.20
CA SER A 86 -17.58 -13.33 -9.61
C SER A 86 -18.99 -13.43 -9.03
N THR A 87 -19.09 -13.28 -7.71
CA THR A 87 -20.38 -13.31 -6.99
C THR A 87 -20.70 -11.97 -6.31
N LYS A 88 -19.72 -11.07 -6.23
CA LYS A 88 -19.83 -9.82 -5.46
C LYS A 88 -19.41 -8.62 -6.32
N LEU A 89 -20.38 -7.82 -6.74
CA LEU A 89 -20.14 -6.73 -7.72
C LEU A 89 -20.61 -5.36 -7.23
N THR A 90 -21.43 -5.31 -6.18
CA THR A 90 -22.07 -4.06 -5.76
C THR A 90 -21.13 -3.20 -4.93
N SER A 91 -21.29 -1.88 -5.03
CA SER A 91 -20.53 -0.91 -4.23
C SER A 91 -20.68 -1.17 -2.72
N GLN A 92 -21.88 -1.54 -2.28
CA GLN A 92 -22.13 -1.85 -0.86
C GLN A 92 -21.27 -3.02 -0.37
N MET A 93 -21.23 -4.15 -1.12
CA MET A 93 -20.43 -5.31 -0.73
C MET A 93 -18.94 -4.99 -0.72
N ILE A 94 -18.47 -4.19 -1.69
CA ILE A 94 -17.07 -3.71 -1.75
C ILE A 94 -16.78 -2.86 -0.50
N GLY A 95 -17.62 -1.88 -0.20
CA GLY A 95 -17.46 -0.99 0.95
C GLY A 95 -17.47 -1.72 2.29
N GLU A 96 -18.39 -2.67 2.48
CA GLU A 96 -18.44 -3.51 3.69
C GLU A 96 -17.15 -4.31 3.87
N ARG A 97 -16.65 -4.95 2.80
CA ARG A 97 -15.40 -5.72 2.85
C ARG A 97 -14.18 -4.85 3.14
N LEU A 98 -14.12 -3.64 2.56
CA LEU A 98 -13.04 -2.68 2.79
C LEU A 98 -13.06 -2.15 4.24
N LYS A 99 -14.24 -1.91 4.82
CA LYS A 99 -14.37 -1.52 6.24
C LYS A 99 -13.85 -2.61 7.17
N VAL A 100 -14.21 -3.87 6.91
CA VAL A 100 -13.68 -5.02 7.67
C VAL A 100 -12.16 -5.11 7.54
N GLU A 101 -11.58 -4.78 6.38
CA GLU A 101 -10.13 -4.72 6.23
C GLU A 101 -9.51 -3.62 7.10
N ALA A 102 -10.09 -2.42 7.09
CA ALA A 102 -9.58 -1.28 7.86
C ALA A 102 -9.64 -1.52 9.39
N GLU A 103 -10.59 -2.32 9.88
CA GLU A 103 -10.66 -2.72 11.29
C GLU A 103 -9.50 -3.64 11.69
N ASN A 104 -9.06 -4.51 10.78
CA ASN A 104 -7.99 -5.48 11.05
C ASN A 104 -6.60 -4.93 10.71
N ASN A 105 -6.52 -4.00 9.75
CA ASN A 105 -5.28 -3.47 9.23
C ASN A 105 -5.17 -1.96 9.47
N ILE A 106 -4.38 -1.60 10.48
CA ILE A 106 -4.26 -0.22 10.97
C ILE A 106 -3.53 0.69 9.97
N ALA A 107 -2.82 0.09 9.02
CA ALA A 107 -2.17 0.81 7.92
C ALA A 107 -3.13 1.17 6.78
N ILE A 108 -4.35 0.64 6.78
CA ILE A 108 -5.37 0.90 5.76
C ILE A 108 -6.39 1.90 6.29
N ARG A 109 -6.69 2.91 5.48
CA ARG A 109 -7.84 3.80 5.70
C ARG A 109 -8.74 3.76 4.49
N VAL A 110 -10.05 3.78 4.73
CA VAL A 110 -11.05 3.72 3.68
C VAL A 110 -11.98 4.91 3.86
N ALA A 111 -12.19 5.64 2.78
CA ALA A 111 -13.17 6.71 2.70
C ALA A 111 -14.02 6.53 1.43
N PRO A 112 -15.29 6.97 1.43
CA PRO A 112 -16.02 7.18 0.18
C PRO A 112 -15.24 8.15 -0.72
N SER A 113 -15.20 7.88 -2.03
CA SER A 113 -14.50 8.74 -2.97
C SER A 113 -15.29 10.02 -3.23
N GLU A 114 -14.59 11.17 -3.26
CA GLU A 114 -15.17 12.46 -3.64
C GLU A 114 -15.27 12.61 -5.16
N GLU A 115 -14.38 11.96 -5.91
CA GLU A 115 -14.29 12.09 -7.37
C GLU A 115 -15.28 11.20 -8.11
N ARG A 116 -15.59 10.02 -7.55
CA ARG A 116 -16.42 9.01 -8.22
C ARG A 116 -17.52 8.49 -7.30
N SER A 117 -18.76 8.60 -7.76
CA SER A 117 -19.93 8.01 -7.09
C SER A 117 -19.75 6.50 -6.94
N GLU A 118 -20.22 5.96 -5.82
CA GLU A 118 -20.18 4.54 -5.50
C GLU A 118 -18.76 3.93 -5.44
N ALA A 119 -17.72 4.75 -5.35
CA ALA A 119 -16.34 4.31 -5.20
C ALA A 119 -15.78 4.62 -3.80
N TYR A 120 -14.67 3.96 -3.46
CA TYR A 120 -13.98 4.13 -2.18
C TYR A 120 -12.51 4.40 -2.41
N ASP A 121 -11.98 5.43 -1.77
CA ASP A 121 -10.55 5.71 -1.74
C ASP A 121 -9.91 4.93 -0.58
N VAL A 122 -9.04 4.00 -0.97
CA VAL A 122 -8.32 3.12 -0.05
C VAL A 122 -6.89 3.60 0.05
N MET A 123 -6.52 4.07 1.22
CA MET A 123 -5.21 4.61 1.54
C MET A 123 -4.39 3.54 2.25
N GLY A 124 -3.15 3.34 1.82
CA GLY A 124 -2.23 2.34 2.37
C GLY A 124 -0.78 2.81 2.40
N ARG A 125 0.11 1.99 2.98
CA ARG A 125 1.55 2.31 3.11
C ARG A 125 2.37 1.98 1.87
N GLY A 126 1.85 1.19 0.95
CA GLY A 126 2.62 0.73 -0.20
C GLY A 126 1.77 0.03 -1.26
N GLU A 127 2.28 0.02 -2.49
CA GLU A 127 1.64 -0.58 -3.65
C GLU A 127 1.38 -2.09 -3.44
N LEU A 128 2.34 -2.81 -2.84
CA LEU A 128 2.21 -4.23 -2.56
C LEU A 128 1.04 -4.53 -1.60
N GLN A 129 0.86 -3.71 -0.56
CA GLN A 129 -0.22 -3.88 0.40
C GLN A 129 -1.59 -3.79 -0.28
N LEU A 130 -1.76 -2.77 -1.13
CA LEU A 130 -2.99 -2.56 -1.88
C LEU A 130 -3.20 -3.66 -2.93
N GLY A 131 -2.13 -4.11 -3.58
CA GLY A 131 -2.17 -5.23 -4.52
C GLY A 131 -2.60 -6.55 -3.87
N ILE A 132 -2.12 -6.84 -2.66
CA ILE A 132 -2.55 -8.01 -1.88
C ILE A 132 -4.04 -7.91 -1.53
N LEU A 133 -4.52 -6.73 -1.13
CA LEU A 133 -5.94 -6.52 -0.84
C LEU A 133 -6.81 -6.79 -2.07
N VAL A 134 -6.44 -6.25 -3.24
CA VAL A 134 -7.16 -6.49 -4.50
C VAL A 134 -7.17 -7.98 -4.85
N GLU A 135 -6.02 -8.66 -4.75
CA GLU A 135 -5.92 -10.09 -5.07
C GLU A 135 -6.73 -10.96 -4.10
N ASN A 136 -6.73 -10.63 -2.80
CA ASN A 136 -7.56 -11.32 -1.81
C ASN A 136 -9.05 -11.13 -2.13
N MET A 137 -9.49 -9.91 -2.41
CA MET A 137 -10.87 -9.64 -2.82
C MET A 137 -11.24 -10.41 -4.10
N ARG A 138 -10.35 -10.47 -5.09
CA ARG A 138 -10.56 -11.27 -6.30
C ARG A 138 -10.76 -12.75 -5.98
N ARG A 139 -9.94 -13.33 -5.09
CA ARG A 139 -10.09 -14.73 -4.62
C ARG A 139 -11.37 -14.96 -3.82
N GLU A 140 -11.88 -13.93 -3.16
CA GLU A 140 -13.16 -13.93 -2.45
C GLU A 140 -14.38 -13.77 -3.37
N GLY A 141 -14.17 -13.70 -4.70
CA GLY A 141 -15.22 -13.59 -5.72
C GLY A 141 -15.70 -12.17 -5.98
N PHE A 142 -14.92 -11.15 -5.61
CA PHE A 142 -15.23 -9.76 -5.96
C PHE A 142 -14.80 -9.42 -7.39
N GLU A 143 -15.67 -8.68 -8.08
CA GLU A 143 -15.38 -8.06 -9.36
C GLU A 143 -15.42 -6.54 -9.22
N LEU A 144 -14.28 -5.88 -9.40
CA LEU A 144 -14.12 -4.46 -9.12
C LEU A 144 -13.10 -3.82 -10.06
N GLY A 145 -13.27 -2.52 -10.29
CA GLY A 145 -12.28 -1.68 -10.97
C GLY A 145 -11.36 -1.01 -9.95
N VAL A 146 -10.10 -0.81 -10.33
CA VAL A 146 -9.14 -0.03 -9.54
C VAL A 146 -8.51 1.06 -10.40
N CYS A 147 -8.33 2.24 -9.83
CA CYS A 147 -7.54 3.30 -10.43
C CYS A 147 -6.04 3.09 -10.14
N PRO A 148 -5.11 3.70 -10.92
CA PRO A 148 -3.70 3.66 -10.58
C PRO A 148 -3.44 4.26 -9.18
N PRO A 149 -2.53 3.69 -8.38
CA PRO A 149 -2.20 4.25 -7.08
C PRO A 149 -1.59 5.65 -7.24
N GLN A 150 -2.05 6.58 -6.43
CA GLN A 150 -1.55 7.95 -6.37
C GLN A 150 -0.92 8.23 -5.01
N VAL A 151 0.01 9.18 -4.99
CA VAL A 151 0.68 9.59 -3.75
C VAL A 151 -0.17 10.58 -2.98
N LEU A 152 -0.24 10.37 -1.66
CA LEU A 152 -0.91 11.29 -0.75
C LEU A 152 0.00 12.46 -0.41
N TYR A 153 -0.26 13.60 -1.04
CA TYR A 153 0.40 14.86 -0.70
C TYR A 153 -0.16 15.45 0.60
N LYS A 154 0.67 16.23 1.29
CA LYS A 154 0.25 17.02 2.46
C LYS A 154 0.56 18.49 2.22
N THR A 155 -0.22 19.36 2.84
CA THR A 155 0.08 20.79 2.91
C THR A 155 0.93 21.04 4.16
N GLY A 156 2.12 21.59 3.98
CA GLY A 156 3.02 21.94 5.06
C GLY A 156 2.56 23.18 5.83
N PRO A 157 3.20 23.50 6.97
CA PRO A 157 2.81 24.63 7.83
C PRO A 157 2.87 26.00 7.14
N LYS A 158 3.66 26.13 6.06
CA LYS A 158 3.82 27.38 5.29
C LYS A 158 3.03 27.35 3.97
N GLY A 159 2.15 26.37 3.79
CA GLY A 159 1.35 26.19 2.56
C GLY A 159 2.08 25.45 1.43
N GLU A 160 3.29 24.95 1.67
CA GLU A 160 4.06 24.19 0.69
C GLU A 160 3.50 22.78 0.47
N LYS A 161 3.63 22.27 -0.76
CA LYS A 161 3.25 20.89 -1.08
C LYS A 161 4.34 19.93 -0.62
N LEU A 162 3.99 19.02 0.27
CA LEU A 162 4.86 17.96 0.78
C LEU A 162 4.51 16.63 0.13
N GLU A 163 5.53 15.86 -0.22
CA GLU A 163 5.40 14.48 -0.70
C GLU A 163 6.14 13.50 0.23
N PRO A 164 5.66 12.25 0.36
CA PRO A 164 6.34 11.22 1.13
C PRO A 164 7.63 10.78 0.42
N ILE A 165 8.71 10.70 1.20
CA ILE A 165 10.02 10.21 0.80
C ILE A 165 10.27 8.88 1.50
N GLU A 166 10.85 7.95 0.75
CA GLU A 166 11.26 6.64 1.21
C GLU A 166 12.77 6.49 1.13
N ASP A 167 13.35 5.87 2.17
CA ASP A 167 14.68 5.31 2.13
C ASP A 167 14.65 4.03 1.32
N VAL A 168 15.46 3.98 0.26
CA VAL A 168 15.58 2.86 -0.65
C VAL A 168 16.98 2.30 -0.54
N VAL A 169 17.06 1.04 -0.11
CA VAL A 169 18.30 0.28 -0.05
C VAL A 169 18.26 -0.76 -1.15
N VAL A 170 19.22 -0.70 -2.06
CA VAL A 170 19.36 -1.61 -3.18
C VAL A 170 20.66 -2.39 -3.05
N GLU A 171 20.61 -3.71 -3.16
CA GLU A 171 21.78 -4.57 -3.30
C GLU A 171 21.71 -5.26 -4.65
N VAL A 172 22.72 -5.05 -5.50
CA VAL A 172 22.78 -5.58 -6.87
C VAL A 172 24.20 -5.99 -7.23
N ASP A 173 24.32 -6.86 -8.21
CA ASP A 173 25.62 -7.19 -8.80
C ASP A 173 26.23 -5.94 -9.47
N ASP A 174 27.55 -5.78 -9.38
CA ASP A 174 28.25 -4.54 -9.76
C ASP A 174 27.95 -4.09 -11.19
N GLU A 175 27.73 -5.04 -12.11
CA GLU A 175 27.38 -4.81 -13.51
C GLU A 175 26.04 -4.07 -13.71
N PHE A 176 25.09 -4.22 -12.78
CA PHE A 176 23.76 -3.60 -12.86
C PHE A 176 23.67 -2.28 -12.08
N SER A 177 24.62 -2.00 -11.20
CA SER A 177 24.63 -0.83 -10.31
C SER A 177 24.38 0.49 -11.05
N GLY A 178 25.12 0.75 -12.13
CA GLY A 178 25.01 1.98 -12.91
C GLY A 178 23.64 2.16 -13.57
N ALA A 179 23.05 1.08 -14.08
CA ALA A 179 21.72 1.12 -14.70
C ALA A 179 20.63 1.44 -13.67
N VAL A 180 20.72 0.85 -12.47
CA VAL A 180 19.78 1.10 -11.37
C VAL A 180 19.89 2.53 -10.87
N ILE A 181 21.12 3.05 -10.67
CA ILE A 181 21.36 4.43 -10.23
C ILE A 181 20.77 5.43 -11.22
N ASN A 182 21.00 5.24 -12.51
CA ASN A 182 20.49 6.14 -13.55
C ASN A 182 18.95 6.20 -13.52
N LYS A 183 18.28 5.04 -13.52
CA LYS A 183 16.81 4.98 -13.50
C LYS A 183 16.20 5.56 -12.23
N LEU A 184 16.82 5.35 -11.07
CA LEU A 184 16.35 5.96 -9.82
C LEU A 184 16.60 7.47 -9.78
N SER A 185 17.71 7.94 -10.35
CA SER A 185 18.02 9.37 -10.45
C SER A 185 17.02 10.11 -11.35
N GLU A 186 16.64 9.52 -12.49
CA GLU A 186 15.55 10.02 -13.35
C GLU A 186 14.23 10.14 -12.58
N ARG A 187 14.05 9.29 -11.56
CA ARG A 187 12.90 9.25 -10.65
C ARG A 187 13.04 10.18 -9.44
N LYS A 188 13.95 11.15 -9.51
CA LYS A 188 14.27 12.13 -8.45
C LYS A 188 14.80 11.49 -7.16
N ALA A 189 15.37 10.28 -7.24
CA ALA A 189 16.10 9.72 -6.11
C ALA A 189 17.43 10.44 -5.93
N VAL A 190 17.83 10.63 -4.68
CA VAL A 190 19.12 11.22 -4.29
C VAL A 190 19.92 10.14 -3.57
N MET A 191 21.08 9.77 -4.11
CA MET A 191 21.96 8.80 -3.48
C MET A 191 22.60 9.41 -2.24
N THR A 192 22.54 8.68 -1.12
CA THR A 192 23.10 9.11 0.17
C THR A 192 24.36 8.33 0.53
N ASP A 193 24.42 7.06 0.16
CA ASP A 193 25.57 6.18 0.43
C ASP A 193 25.72 5.11 -0.65
N MET A 194 26.96 4.70 -0.91
CA MET A 194 27.28 3.61 -1.83
C MET A 194 28.52 2.88 -1.31
N ARG A 195 28.38 1.57 -1.08
CA ARG A 195 29.45 0.74 -0.53
C ARG A 195 29.43 -0.67 -1.12
N PRO A 196 30.58 -1.34 -1.23
CA PRO A 196 30.61 -2.77 -1.52
C PRO A 196 29.77 -3.53 -0.48
N ALA A 197 28.99 -4.50 -0.96
CA ALA A 197 28.28 -5.42 -0.07
C ALA A 197 29.27 -6.39 0.58
N ALA A 198 28.83 -7.10 1.63
CA ALA A 198 29.66 -8.09 2.31
C ALA A 198 30.02 -9.29 1.42
N GLU A 199 29.22 -9.53 0.38
CA GLU A 199 29.44 -10.56 -0.63
C GLU A 199 30.24 -9.96 -1.81
N ASN A 200 31.33 -10.63 -2.21
CA ASN A 200 32.18 -10.14 -3.30
C ASN A 200 31.40 -10.00 -4.60
N GLY A 201 31.55 -8.85 -5.29
CA GLY A 201 30.93 -8.57 -6.60
C GLY A 201 29.54 -7.95 -6.53
N ARG A 202 29.10 -7.54 -5.34
CA ARG A 202 27.84 -6.83 -5.12
C ARG A 202 28.08 -5.46 -4.52
N THR A 203 27.20 -4.54 -4.87
CA THR A 203 27.19 -3.18 -4.35
C THR A 203 25.87 -2.90 -3.66
N ARG A 204 25.97 -2.27 -2.48
CA ARG A 204 24.85 -1.73 -1.73
C ARG A 204 24.76 -0.22 -1.94
N ILE A 205 23.60 0.23 -2.38
CA ILE A 205 23.29 1.63 -2.68
C ILE A 205 22.14 2.06 -1.77
N THR A 206 22.31 3.18 -1.08
CA THR A 206 21.25 3.81 -0.28
C THR A 206 20.85 5.12 -0.94
N LEU A 207 19.56 5.29 -1.19
CA LEU A 207 18.99 6.47 -1.84
C LEU A 207 17.74 6.93 -1.10
N GLU A 208 17.46 8.21 -1.20
CA GLU A 208 16.20 8.81 -0.77
C GLU A 208 15.36 9.12 -2.01
N CYS A 209 14.18 8.53 -2.12
CA CYS A 209 13.35 8.64 -3.32
C CYS A 209 11.92 9.04 -2.94
N PRO A 210 11.28 9.98 -3.68
CA PRO A 210 9.86 10.21 -3.50
C PRO A 210 9.06 8.94 -3.83
N THR A 211 8.08 8.61 -3.00
CA THR A 211 7.21 7.43 -3.20
C THR A 211 6.65 7.36 -4.63
N ARG A 212 6.35 8.53 -5.20
CA ARG A 212 5.84 8.68 -6.58
C ARG A 212 6.81 8.14 -7.63
N GLY A 213 8.11 8.38 -7.45
CA GLY A 213 9.15 7.88 -8.34
C GLY A 213 9.27 6.35 -8.29
N LEU A 214 8.91 5.74 -7.15
CA LEU A 214 9.02 4.31 -6.92
C LEU A 214 7.81 3.48 -7.40
N LEU A 215 6.71 4.12 -7.79
CA LEU A 215 5.51 3.45 -8.30
C LEU A 215 5.84 2.64 -9.56
N GLY A 216 5.51 1.35 -9.55
CA GLY A 216 5.77 0.43 -10.66
C GLY A 216 7.26 0.14 -10.95
N TYR A 217 8.21 0.76 -10.25
CA TYR A 217 9.64 0.56 -10.51
C TYR A 217 10.11 -0.85 -10.13
N ARG A 218 9.45 -1.50 -9.17
CA ARG A 218 9.82 -2.85 -8.70
C ARG A 218 9.88 -3.87 -9.84
N SER A 219 8.92 -3.86 -10.75
CA SER A 219 8.90 -4.79 -11.89
C SER A 219 10.04 -4.51 -12.87
N ILE A 220 10.33 -3.23 -13.13
CA ILE A 220 11.43 -2.81 -14.00
C ILE A 220 12.78 -3.20 -13.38
N PHE A 221 12.94 -2.97 -12.08
CA PHE A 221 14.13 -3.33 -11.33
C PHE A 221 14.46 -4.83 -11.41
N PHE A 222 13.46 -5.70 -11.28
CA PHE A 222 13.68 -7.15 -11.42
C PHE A 222 14.11 -7.54 -12.83
N THR A 223 13.55 -6.90 -13.86
CA THR A 223 13.97 -7.12 -15.25
C THR A 223 15.41 -6.65 -15.48
N ASP A 224 15.76 -5.46 -14.99
CA ASP A 224 17.10 -4.87 -15.17
C ASP A 224 18.19 -5.68 -14.48
N THR A 225 17.87 -6.24 -13.31
CA THR A 225 18.80 -7.04 -12.50
C THR A 225 18.68 -8.54 -12.77
N ARG A 226 17.88 -8.94 -13.76
CA ARG A 226 17.61 -10.37 -14.09
C ARG A 226 17.19 -11.21 -12.88
N GLY A 227 16.53 -10.59 -11.91
CA GLY A 227 16.05 -11.24 -10.68
C GLY A 227 17.07 -11.35 -9.54
N THR A 228 18.33 -10.95 -9.71
CA THR A 228 19.36 -11.10 -8.66
C THR A 228 19.35 -9.95 -7.63
N GLY A 229 18.77 -8.81 -8.00
CA GLY A 229 18.74 -7.62 -7.17
C GLY A 229 17.77 -7.70 -6.00
N ILE A 230 18.18 -7.12 -4.87
CA ILE A 230 17.35 -6.96 -3.67
C ILE A 230 17.06 -5.47 -3.50
N MET A 231 15.79 -5.12 -3.30
CA MET A 231 15.37 -3.75 -3.03
C MET A 231 14.48 -3.73 -1.79
N THR A 232 14.89 -2.92 -0.82
CA THR A 232 14.11 -2.63 0.39
C THR A 232 13.75 -1.16 0.39
N ARG A 233 12.55 -0.87 0.87
CA ARG A 233 12.02 0.50 1.01
C ARG A 233 11.47 0.71 2.40
N ALA A 234 11.65 1.90 2.95
CA ALA A 234 11.07 2.29 4.23
C ALA A 234 10.63 3.76 4.15
N PHE A 235 9.47 4.08 4.72
CA PHE A 235 9.04 5.48 4.82
C PHE A 235 10.00 6.26 5.72
N LYS A 236 10.51 7.39 5.24
CA LYS A 236 11.41 8.26 5.98
C LYS A 236 10.66 9.45 6.58
N ALA A 237 10.11 10.30 5.72
CA ALA A 237 9.45 11.54 6.12
C ALA A 237 8.62 12.14 4.96
N TYR A 238 7.87 13.20 5.28
CA TYR A 238 7.33 14.10 4.27
C TYR A 238 8.32 15.24 4.04
N GLU A 239 8.74 15.45 2.79
CA GLU A 239 9.65 16.52 2.38
C GLU A 239 9.00 17.42 1.32
N PRO A 240 9.53 18.63 1.08
CA PRO A 240 9.06 19.48 -0.02
C PRO A 240 9.09 18.76 -1.37
N TYR A 241 8.08 19.02 -2.19
CA TYR A 241 7.93 18.44 -3.52
C TYR A 241 9.20 18.58 -4.38
N LYS A 242 9.77 17.46 -4.84
CA LYS A 242 11.03 17.36 -5.59
C LYS A 242 10.87 17.62 -7.10
N GLY A 243 9.71 18.13 -7.52
CA GLY A 243 9.41 18.48 -8.90
C GLY A 243 8.77 17.36 -9.72
N ASP A 244 8.36 17.69 -10.94
CA ASP A 244 7.67 16.74 -11.81
C ASP A 244 8.61 15.64 -12.32
N LEU A 245 8.04 14.45 -12.50
CA LEU A 245 8.73 13.33 -13.16
C LEU A 245 8.52 13.47 -14.67
N GLU A 246 9.55 13.16 -15.45
CA GLU A 246 9.40 13.11 -16.90
C GLU A 246 8.39 12.02 -17.27
N ASN A 247 7.36 12.40 -18.03
CA ASN A 247 6.24 11.52 -18.31
C ASN A 247 6.58 10.60 -19.49
N ILE A 248 7.18 9.44 -19.19
CA ILE A 248 7.49 8.41 -20.19
C ILE A 248 6.28 7.49 -20.39
N ARG A 249 5.07 8.03 -20.56
CA ARG A 249 3.90 7.19 -20.82
C ARG A 249 3.89 6.76 -22.29
N LYS A 250 4.17 5.48 -22.53
CA LYS A 250 3.91 4.86 -23.84
C LYS A 250 2.41 4.94 -24.15
N GLY A 251 2.06 5.15 -25.43
CA GLY A 251 0.67 5.10 -25.88
C GLY A 251 0.04 3.72 -25.62
N VAL A 252 -1.29 3.68 -25.53
CA VAL A 252 -2.05 2.44 -25.35
C VAL A 252 -2.89 2.13 -26.59
N LEU A 253 -3.02 0.85 -26.92
CA LEU A 253 -3.90 0.40 -28.01
C LEU A 253 -5.30 0.12 -27.44
N VAL A 254 -6.29 0.90 -27.86
CA VAL A 254 -7.66 0.83 -27.36
C VAL A 254 -8.55 0.08 -28.38
N SER A 255 -9.30 -0.91 -27.92
CA SER A 255 -10.27 -1.60 -28.78
C SER A 255 -11.41 -0.66 -29.17
N MET A 256 -11.78 -0.65 -30.45
CA MET A 256 -12.89 0.16 -30.95
C MET A 256 -14.26 -0.50 -30.75
N LYS A 257 -14.31 -1.83 -30.59
CA LYS A 257 -15.56 -2.60 -30.52
C LYS A 257 -15.41 -3.82 -29.62
N SER A 258 -16.53 -4.26 -29.05
CA SER A 258 -16.63 -5.55 -28.38
C SER A 258 -16.71 -6.67 -29.40
N GLY A 259 -15.92 -7.73 -29.22
CA GLY A 259 -15.91 -8.90 -30.11
C GLY A 259 -14.71 -9.79 -29.83
N VAL A 260 -14.65 -10.93 -30.52
CA VAL A 260 -13.50 -11.84 -30.46
C VAL A 260 -12.40 -11.28 -31.37
N ALA A 261 -11.21 -11.06 -30.81
CA ALA A 261 -10.05 -10.67 -31.60
C ALA A 261 -9.61 -11.83 -32.49
N THR A 262 -9.29 -11.55 -33.75
CA THR A 262 -8.77 -12.56 -34.67
C THR A 262 -7.27 -12.39 -34.82
N ALA A 263 -6.54 -13.51 -34.98
CA ALA A 263 -5.09 -13.49 -35.20
C ALA A 263 -4.70 -12.60 -36.39
N TYR A 264 -5.54 -12.54 -37.43
CA TYR A 264 -5.31 -11.67 -38.59
C TYR A 264 -5.33 -10.18 -38.22
N SER A 265 -6.29 -9.74 -37.40
CA SER A 265 -6.37 -8.35 -36.94
C SER A 265 -5.22 -8.01 -35.98
N LEU A 266 -4.90 -8.92 -35.05
CA LEU A 266 -3.81 -8.73 -34.09
C LEU A 266 -2.45 -8.69 -34.77
N GLY A 267 -2.20 -9.56 -35.76
CA GLY A 267 -0.95 -9.58 -36.52
C GLY A 267 -0.64 -8.26 -37.24
N LYS A 268 -1.67 -7.51 -37.67
CA LYS A 268 -1.49 -6.18 -38.26
C LYS A 268 -1.18 -5.09 -37.22
N LEU A 269 -1.57 -5.29 -35.98
CA LEU A 269 -1.38 -4.33 -34.89
C LEU A 269 -0.11 -4.60 -34.08
N GLN A 270 0.41 -5.84 -34.10
CA GLN A 270 1.62 -6.27 -33.41
C GLN A 270 2.86 -5.39 -33.67
N PRO A 271 3.10 -4.87 -34.90
CA PRO A 271 4.23 -3.96 -35.12
C PRO A 271 4.10 -2.60 -34.42
N ARG A 272 2.90 -2.24 -33.95
CA ARG A 272 2.60 -0.94 -33.33
C ARG A 272 2.64 -0.97 -31.80
N GLY A 273 2.75 -2.15 -31.18
CA GLY A 273 2.79 -2.28 -29.74
C GLY A 273 2.68 -3.72 -29.27
N GLU A 274 2.82 -3.92 -27.97
CA GLU A 274 2.65 -5.21 -27.32
C GLU A 274 1.17 -5.54 -27.17
N MET A 275 0.76 -6.76 -27.51
CA MET A 275 -0.63 -7.21 -27.40
C MET A 275 -0.88 -7.83 -26.03
N PHE A 276 -2.02 -7.51 -25.41
CA PHE A 276 -2.44 -8.11 -24.13
C PHE A 276 -3.40 -9.30 -24.28
N ILE A 277 -3.84 -9.57 -25.51
CA ILE A 277 -4.74 -10.65 -25.86
C ILE A 277 -4.18 -11.40 -27.08
N ASN A 278 -4.57 -12.67 -27.21
CA ASN A 278 -4.12 -13.57 -28.28
C ASN A 278 -5.19 -13.75 -29.36
#